data_AF-A0A800D729-F1
#
_entry.id   AF-A0A800D729-F1
#
_cell.length_a   1.000
_cell.length_b   1.000
_cell.length_c   1.000
_cell.angle_alpha   90.00
_cell.angle_beta   90.00
_cell.angle_gamma   90.00
#
_symmetry.space_group_name_H-M   'P 1'
#
loop_
_entity.id
_entity.type
_entity.pdbx_description
1 polymer ?
#
loop_
_entity_poly.entity_id
_entity_poly.type
_entity_poly.pdbx_seq_one_letter_code
_entity_poly.pdbx_strand_id
1 'polypeptide(L)' 'MSEEEVIAEQIKRNIFLTTVDKVYNWGRRSSMWPVMFGLACCAIEMIATAASRYDLARFGMEIMRASPRQADLMIV' A
#
# COMPACT_ATOMS: atom_id res chain seq x y z
N MET A 1 32.36 -22.48 -14.26
CA MET A 1 31.49 -21.32 -14.02
C MET A 1 31.96 -20.74 -12.71
N SER A 2 32.80 -19.72 -12.74
CA SER A 2 33.46 -19.17 -11.55
C SER A 2 32.42 -18.47 -10.66
N GLU A 3 32.57 -18.58 -9.34
CA GLU A 3 31.63 -17.99 -8.35
C GLU A 3 31.43 -16.49 -8.55
N GLU A 4 32.45 -15.78 -9.06
CA GLU A 4 32.39 -14.34 -9.36
C GLU A 4 31.42 -13.99 -10.50
N GLU A 5 31.28 -14.84 -11.53
CA GLU A 5 30.31 -14.62 -12.62
C GLU A 5 28.87 -14.83 -12.15
N VAL A 6 28.65 -15.81 -11.27
CA VAL A 6 27.33 -16.09 -10.67
C VAL A 6 26.88 -14.92 -9.79
N ILE A 7 27.80 -14.36 -9.00
CA ILE A 7 27.53 -13.18 -8.17
C ILE A 7 27.24 -11.95 -9.04
N ALA A 8 28.00 -11.73 -10.11
CA ALA A 8 27.77 -10.62 -11.03
C ALA A 8 26.41 -10.73 -11.74
N GLU A 9 26.01 -11.93 -12.17
CA GLU A 9 24.69 -12.17 -12.77
C GLU A 9 23.55 -11.96 -11.76
N GLN A 10 23.72 -12.43 -10.51
CA GLN A 10 22.76 -12.18 -9.43
C GLN A 10 22.62 -10.69 -9.10
N ILE A 11 23.72 -9.94 -9.08
CA ILE A 11 23.69 -8.47 -8.87
C ILE A 11 22.96 -7.79 -10.03
N LYS A 12 23.21 -8.20 -11.28
CA LYS A 12 22.52 -7.67 -12.47
C LYS A 12 21.02 -7.98 -12.45
N ARG A 13 20.64 -9.21 -12.06
CA ARG A 13 19.23 -9.59 -11.80
C ARG A 13 18.63 -8.78 -10.66
N ASN A 14 19.34 -8.57 -9.56
CA ASN A 14 18.87 -7.75 -8.45
C ASN A 14 18.65 -6.29 -8.85
N ILE A 15 19.52 -5.68 -9.65
CA ILE A 15 19.33 -4.29 -10.12
C ILE A 15 18.08 -4.17 -11.00
N PHE A 16 17.82 -5.15 -11.87
CA PHE A 16 16.58 -5.18 -12.66
C PHE A 16 15.34 -5.45 -11.79
N LEU A 17 15.41 -6.44 -10.89
CA LEU A 17 14.30 -6.80 -10.00
C LEU A 17 13.98 -5.67 -9.00
N THR A 18 14.97 -4.94 -8.50
CA THR A 18 14.74 -3.82 -7.57
C THR A 18 13.96 -2.69 -8.22
N THR A 19 14.10 -2.46 -9.53
CA THR A 19 13.32 -1.43 -10.23
C THR A 19 11.86 -1.85 -10.35
N VAL A 20 11.60 -3.12 -10.68
CA VAL A 20 10.24 -3.68 -10.72
C VAL A 20 9.61 -3.71 -9.33
N ASP A 21 10.37 -4.15 -8.32
CA ASP A 21 9.93 -4.19 -6.93
C ASP A 21 9.59 -2.79 -6.40
N LYS A 22 10.37 -1.77 -6.75
CA LYS A 22 10.06 -0.36 -6.43
C LYS A 22 8.73 0.07 -7.02
N VAL A 23 8.45 -0.23 -8.29
CA VAL A 23 7.18 0.13 -8.93
C VAL A 23 6.01 -0.63 -8.30
N TYR A 24 6.19 -1.91 -8.02
CA TYR A 24 5.18 -2.76 -7.37
C TYR A 24 4.84 -2.26 -5.97
N ASN A 25 5.84 -1.99 -5.14
CA ASN A 25 5.65 -1.47 -3.78
C ASN A 25 5.13 -0.03 -3.79
N TRP A 26 5.50 0.77 -4.78
CA TRP A 26 4.90 2.09 -4.98
C TRP A 26 3.40 1.99 -5.23
N GLY A 27 2.95 1.08 -6.11
CA GLY A 27 1.53 0.86 -6.38
C GLY A 27 0.75 0.46 -5.11
N ARG A 28 1.27 -0.49 -4.32
CA ARG A 28 0.62 -0.90 -3.06
C ARG A 28 0.52 0.24 -2.04
N ARG A 29 1.52 1.13 -1.99
CA ARG A 29 1.54 2.26 -1.06
C ARG A 29 0.69 3.44 -1.54
N SER A 30 0.57 3.64 -2.86
CA SER A 30 -0.13 4.79 -3.43
C SER A 30 -1.64 4.60 -3.60
N SER A 31 -2.14 3.36 -3.51
CA SER A 31 -3.57 3.04 -3.69
C SER A 31 -4.12 2.12 -2.58
N MET A 32 -3.93 2.50 -1.32
CA MET A 32 -4.47 1.73 -0.19
C MET A 32 -5.99 1.92 -0.08
N TRP A 33 -6.73 0.82 0.05
CA TRP A 33 -8.18 0.79 0.19
C TRP A 33 -8.57 0.29 1.58
N PRO A 34 -8.82 1.21 2.53
CA PRO A 34 -9.22 0.85 3.87
C PRO A 34 -10.62 0.19 3.89
N VAL A 35 -10.78 -0.82 4.74
CA VAL A 35 -12.09 -1.35 5.08
C VAL A 35 -12.79 -0.42 6.07
N MET A 36 -14.08 -0.19 5.88
CA MET A 36 -14.89 0.60 6.80
C MET A 36 -15.16 -0.20 8.08
N PHE A 37 -14.24 -0.12 9.04
CA PHE A 37 -14.33 -0.79 10.34
C PHE A 37 -14.38 0.24 11.47
N GLY A 38 -15.53 0.34 12.14
CA GLY A 38 -15.74 1.29 13.22
C GLY A 38 -16.21 0.58 14.49
N LEU A 39 -15.37 0.56 15.52
CA LEU A 39 -15.68 -0.08 16.80
C LEU A 39 -16.38 0.86 17.79
N ALA A 40 -15.83 2.07 17.96
CA ALA A 40 -16.25 3.02 18.98
C ALA A 40 -15.95 4.47 18.55
N CYS A 41 -15.46 5.31 19.45
CA CYS A 41 -15.17 6.73 19.22
C CYS A 41 -14.14 6.99 18.10
N CYS A 42 -13.12 6.13 17.95
CA CYS A 42 -12.11 6.27 16.89
C CYS A 42 -12.72 6.18 15.48
N ALA A 43 -13.90 5.57 15.33
CA ALA A 43 -14.60 5.53 14.05
C ALA A 43 -15.03 6.92 13.58
N ILE A 44 -15.39 7.82 14.50
CA ILE A 44 -15.82 9.19 14.17
C ILE A 44 -14.61 9.99 13.68
N GLU A 45 -13.45 9.80 14.30
CA GLU A 45 -12.19 10.41 13.86
C GLU A 45 -11.78 9.89 12.49
N MET A 46 -11.96 8.58 12.22
CA MET A 46 -11.72 7.99 10.91
C MET A 46 -12.64 8.56 9.82
N ILE A 47 -13.90 8.88 10.14
CA ILE A 47 -14.80 9.54 9.18
C ILE A 47 -14.39 11.01 8.97
N ALA A 48 -13.97 11.70 10.03
CA ALA A 48 -13.50 13.07 9.94
C ALA A 48 -12.21 13.20 9.11
N THR A 49 -11.32 12.21 9.16
CA THR A 49 -10.11 12.19 8.33
C THR A 49 -10.40 11.92 6.85
N ALA A 50 -11.48 11.21 6.54
CA ALA A 50 -11.98 11.03 5.17
C ALA A 50 -12.75 12.26 4.64
N ALA A 51 -13.17 13.18 5.51
CA ALA A 51 -13.88 14.39 5.10
C ALA A 51 -12.95 15.45 4.47
N SER A 52 -13.53 16.46 3.85
CA SER A 52 -12.85 17.51 3.06
C SER A 52 -11.73 18.26 3.79
N ARG A 53 -11.73 18.28 5.13
CA ARG A 53 -10.72 18.99 5.92
C ARG A 53 -9.36 18.29 5.91
N TYR A 54 -9.35 16.96 5.99
CA TYR A 54 -8.12 16.15 6.11
C TYR A 54 -7.90 15.23 4.92
N ASP A 55 -8.96 14.91 4.17
CA ASP A 55 -8.97 14.33 2.83
C ASP A 55 -7.95 13.19 2.60
N LEU A 56 -8.28 12.02 3.14
CA LEU A 56 -7.57 10.76 2.90
C LEU A 56 -7.52 10.35 1.41
N ALA A 57 -8.39 10.89 0.55
CA ALA A 57 -8.40 10.57 -0.88
C ALA A 57 -7.07 10.94 -1.55
N ARG A 58 -6.34 11.92 -1.01
CA ARG A 58 -5.01 12.35 -1.50
C ARG A 58 -3.95 11.25 -1.48
N PHE A 59 -4.12 10.25 -0.61
CA PHE A 59 -3.18 9.13 -0.47
C PHE A 59 -3.69 7.85 -1.15
N GLY A 60 -4.73 7.96 -2.00
CA GLY A 60 -5.36 6.81 -2.66
C GLY A 60 -6.42 6.09 -1.81
N MET A 61 -6.71 6.61 -0.61
CA MET A 61 -7.70 6.07 0.33
C MET A 61 -9.07 6.75 0.17
N GLU A 62 -9.49 7.03 -1.05
CA GLU A 62 -10.78 7.69 -1.32
C GLU A 62 -11.97 6.76 -1.00
N ILE A 63 -11.81 5.46 -1.30
CA ILE A 63 -12.88 4.50 -1.22
C ILE A 63 -12.70 3.62 0.02
N MET A 64 -13.46 3.95 1.07
CA MET A 64 -13.68 3.08 2.21
C MET A 64 -14.58 1.91 1.80
N ARG A 65 -14.02 0.73 1.59
CA ARG A 65 -14.79 -0.46 1.16
C ARG A 65 -15.50 -1.08 2.36
N ALA A 66 -16.79 -1.33 2.25
CA ALA A 66 -17.55 -2.03 3.30
C ALA A 66 -17.25 -3.54 3.36
N SER A 67 -16.78 -4.12 2.25
CA SER A 67 -16.49 -5.55 2.19
C SER A 67 -14.99 -5.83 2.42
N PRO A 68 -14.63 -6.75 3.34
CA PRO A 68 -13.23 -7.05 3.64
C PRO A 68 -12.50 -7.75 2.49
N ARG A 69 -13.22 -8.33 1.52
CA ARG A 69 -12.60 -8.98 0.34
C ARG A 69 -12.12 -7.99 -0.72
N GLN A 70 -12.57 -6.75 -0.64
CA GLN A 70 -12.23 -5.70 -1.60
C GLN A 70 -11.26 -4.66 -1.01
N ALA A 71 -10.87 -4.82 0.26
CA ALA A 71 -9.97 -3.92 0.98
C ALA A 71 -8.62 -4.61 1.23
N ASP A 72 -7.56 -3.82 1.33
CA ASP A 72 -6.20 -4.28 1.62
C ASP A 72 -5.65 -3.79 2.97
N LEU A 73 -6.27 -2.76 3.55
CA LEU A 73 -5.92 -2.16 4.84
C LEU A 73 -7.07 -2.26 5.85
N MET A 74 -6.79 -2.69 7.07
CA MET A 74 -7.73 -2.69 8.19
C MET A 74 -7.21 -1.79 9.32
N ILE A 75 -7.99 -0.75 9.63
CA ILE A 75 -7.72 0.20 10.72
C ILE A 75 -8.61 -0.18 11.89
N VAL A 76 -8.01 -0.37 13.07
CA VAL A 76 -8.69 -0.81 14.30
C VAL A 76 -8.81 0.35 15.27
#